data_AF-A0A7W4K834-F1
#
_entry.id   AF-A0A7W4K834-F1
#
_cell.length_a   1.000
_cell.length_b   1.000
_cell.length_c   1.000
_cell.angle_alpha   90.00
_cell.angle_beta   90.00
_cell.angle_gamma   90.00
#
_symmetry.space_group_name_H-M   'P 1'
#
loop_
_entity.id
_entity.type
_entity.pdbx_description
1 polymer ?
#
loop_
_entity_poly.entity_id
_entity_poly.type
_entity_poly.pdbx_seq_one_letter_code
_entity_poly.pdbx_strand_id
1 'polypeptide(L)'
;MAAAFPRNRHLRAIVVAAPALGFAFDRARLRQVTLPVQLWQADDDSILPPAYYAQRVRAALPHAPDFHPVPHAGHFDFLAPCSPLLAHAVPAICTSAPGFDRAAFHQRMNADLVRFFQATLG
;
A
#
# COMPACT_ATOMS: atom_id res chain seq x y z
N MET A 1 -30.15 7.74 3.89
CA MET A 1 -29.58 6.38 4.04
C MET A 1 -28.33 6.30 3.19
N ALA A 2 -27.17 6.02 3.77
CA ALA A 2 -25.97 5.75 2.96
C ALA A 2 -26.17 4.42 2.24
N ALA A 3 -25.93 4.38 0.92
CA ALA A 3 -25.94 3.14 0.17
C ALA A 3 -24.92 2.17 0.80
N ALA A 4 -25.40 1.02 1.28
CA ALA A 4 -24.52 -0.04 1.75
C ALA A 4 -23.94 -0.73 0.51
N PHE A 5 -22.65 -0.56 0.27
CA PHE A 5 -21.95 -1.35 -0.73
C PHE A 5 -21.91 -2.82 -0.22
N PRO A 6 -22.60 -3.76 -0.89
CA PRO A 6 -22.62 -5.15 -0.44
C PRO A 6 -21.20 -5.72 -0.49
N ARG A 7 -20.83 -6.52 0.53
CA ARG A 7 -19.54 -7.21 0.54
C ARG A 7 -19.43 -8.10 -0.71
N ASN A 8 -18.41 -7.83 -1.54
CA ASN A 8 -18.09 -8.69 -2.66
C ASN A 8 -17.53 -10.03 -2.13
N ARG A 9 -18.28 -11.12 -2.36
CA ARG A 9 -17.94 -12.46 -1.86
C ARG A 9 -16.79 -13.12 -2.62
N HIS A 10 -16.39 -12.55 -3.76
CA HIS A 10 -15.27 -13.06 -4.57
C HIS A 10 -13.92 -12.51 -4.12
N LEU A 11 -13.89 -11.45 -3.30
CA LEU A 11 -12.65 -10.95 -2.71
C LEU A 11 -12.26 -11.81 -1.51
N ARG A 12 -11.03 -12.34 -1.54
CA ARG A 12 -10.50 -13.24 -0.51
C ARG A 12 -9.23 -12.73 0.19
N ALA A 13 -8.53 -11.78 -0.41
CA ALA A 13 -7.33 -11.14 0.16
C ALA A 13 -7.23 -9.70 -0.34
N ILE A 14 -6.51 -8.84 0.40
CA ILE A 14 -6.33 -7.43 0.07
C ILE A 14 -4.84 -7.09 0.19
N VAL A 15 -4.26 -6.47 -0.84
CA VAL A 15 -2.96 -5.80 -0.76
C VAL A 15 -3.20 -4.31 -0.94
N VAL A 16 -2.65 -3.49 -0.05
CA VAL A 16 -2.77 -2.02 -0.11
C VAL A 16 -1.39 -1.41 0.10
N ALA A 17 -0.98 -0.50 -0.79
CA ALA A 17 0.26 0.25 -0.67
C ALA A 17 -0.03 1.75 -0.57
N ALA A 18 0.63 2.43 0.37
CA ALA A 18 0.51 3.87 0.62
C ALA A 18 -0.95 4.41 0.53
N PRO A 19 -1.87 3.93 1.38
CA PRO A 19 -3.31 4.22 1.25
C PRO A 19 -3.63 5.71 1.39
N ALA A 20 -3.89 6.39 0.26
CA ALA A 20 -4.16 7.83 0.17
C ALA A 20 -5.33 8.35 1.01
N LEU A 21 -6.28 7.49 1.39
CA LEU A 21 -7.41 7.85 2.26
C LEU A 21 -7.27 7.27 3.68
N GLY A 22 -6.08 6.85 4.10
CA GLY A 22 -5.86 6.25 5.41
C GLY A 22 -6.39 7.09 6.57
N PHE A 23 -6.31 8.42 6.47
CA PHE A 23 -6.83 9.38 7.45
C PHE A 23 -8.37 9.36 7.60
N ALA A 24 -9.10 8.82 6.63
CA ALA A 24 -10.56 8.75 6.69
C ALA A 24 -11.06 7.51 7.44
N PHE A 25 -10.17 6.57 7.77
CA PHE A 25 -10.54 5.29 8.38
C PHE A 25 -10.28 5.28 9.89
N ASP A 26 -11.23 4.67 10.61
CA ASP A 26 -11.15 4.35 12.02
C ASP A 26 -11.60 2.89 12.23
N ARG A 27 -11.52 2.41 13.47
CA ARG A 27 -11.93 1.03 13.80
C ARG A 27 -13.38 0.73 13.42
N ALA A 28 -14.29 1.70 13.57
CA ALA A 28 -15.69 1.50 13.22
C ALA A 28 -15.88 1.30 11.72
N ARG A 29 -15.15 2.06 10.89
CA ARG A 29 -15.18 1.98 9.43
C ARG A 29 -14.50 0.72 8.90
N LEU A 30 -13.44 0.24 9.54
CA LEU A 30 -12.72 -0.96 9.11
C LEU A 30 -13.18 -2.26 9.78
N ARG A 31 -14.16 -2.23 10.69
CA ARG A 31 -14.63 -3.43 11.44
C ARG A 31 -15.03 -4.63 10.58
N GLN A 32 -15.42 -4.41 9.33
CA GLN A 32 -15.85 -5.47 8.41
C GLN A 32 -14.72 -6.00 7.51
N VAL A 33 -13.53 -5.38 7.56
CA VAL A 33 -12.33 -5.83 6.84
C VAL A 33 -11.73 -7.03 7.59
N THR A 34 -12.32 -8.19 7.33
CA THR A 34 -11.99 -9.49 7.96
C THR A 34 -11.17 -10.38 7.04
N LEU A 35 -10.93 -9.96 5.79
CA LEU A 35 -10.03 -10.64 4.87
C LEU A 35 -8.57 -10.43 5.30
N PRO A 36 -7.65 -11.34 4.97
CA PRO A 36 -6.21 -11.09 5.06
C PRO A 36 -5.84 -9.79 4.35
N VAL A 37 -5.05 -8.96 5.03
CA VAL A 37 -4.53 -7.69 4.50
C VAL A 37 -3.01 -7.73 4.52
N GLN A 38 -2.40 -7.44 3.38
CA GLN A 38 -1.01 -6.99 3.31
C GLN A 38 -1.00 -5.48 3.12
N LEU A 39 -0.22 -4.78 3.96
CA LEU A 39 -0.20 -3.33 4.02
C LEU A 39 1.23 -2.81 3.90
N TRP A 40 1.48 -2.02 2.86
CA TRP A 40 2.78 -1.42 2.57
C TRP A 40 2.81 0.06 2.94
N GLN A 41 3.87 0.46 3.62
CA GLN A 41 4.15 1.83 4.04
C GLN A 41 5.45 2.30 3.39
N ALA A 42 5.43 3.49 2.80
CA ALA A 42 6.65 4.23 2.49
C ALA A 42 7.08 4.99 3.76
N ASP A 43 8.28 4.73 4.28
CA ASP A 43 8.72 5.33 5.54
C ASP A 43 9.05 6.82 5.41
N ASP A 44 9.52 7.24 4.24
CA ASP A 44 9.87 8.64 3.93
C ASP A 44 8.76 9.32 3.08
N ASP A 45 7.51 8.83 3.20
CA ASP A 45 6.37 9.41 2.51
C ASP A 45 6.05 10.82 3.04
N SER A 46 6.45 11.85 2.26
CA SER A 46 6.18 13.26 2.56
C SER A 46 4.80 13.74 2.08
N ILE A 47 4.10 12.95 1.26
CA ILE A 47 2.77 13.27 0.72
C ILE A 47 1.69 12.72 1.65
N LEU A 48 1.88 11.48 2.11
CA LEU A 48 1.00 10.77 3.02
C LEU A 48 1.76 10.34 4.29
N PRO A 49 2.11 11.28 5.20
CA PRO A 49 2.93 10.97 6.36
C PRO A 49 2.40 9.76 7.16
N PRO A 50 3.20 8.71 7.38
CA PRO A 50 2.72 7.40 7.81
C PRO A 50 1.76 7.40 9.01
N ALA A 51 2.01 8.25 10.00
CA ALA A 51 1.20 8.40 11.21
C ALA A 51 -0.30 8.65 10.93
N TYR A 52 -0.62 9.39 9.87
CA TYR A 52 -2.00 9.72 9.51
C TYR A 52 -2.62 8.76 8.49
N TYR A 53 -1.79 7.95 7.80
CA TYR A 53 -2.20 7.13 6.67
C TYR A 53 -1.97 5.63 6.95
N ALA A 54 -0.85 5.05 6.50
CA ALA A 54 -0.62 3.60 6.62
C ALA A 54 -0.67 3.11 8.08
N GLN A 55 -0.07 3.84 9.03
CA GLN A 55 -0.10 3.45 10.45
C GLN A 55 -1.49 3.57 11.05
N ARG A 56 -2.27 4.57 10.62
CA ARG A 56 -3.66 4.71 11.05
C ARG A 56 -4.53 3.56 10.54
N VAL A 57 -4.37 3.17 9.27
CA VAL A 57 -5.04 1.98 8.72
C VAL A 57 -4.65 0.74 9.51
N ARG A 58 -3.35 0.52 9.73
CA ARG A 58 -2.84 -0.61 10.53
C ARG A 58 -3.50 -0.67 11.91
N ALA A 59 -3.60 0.46 12.61
CA ALA A 59 -4.18 0.54 13.95
C ALA A 59 -5.72 0.39 13.99
N ALA A 60 -6.38 0.69 12.85
CA ALA A 60 -7.83 0.63 12.70
C ALA A 60 -8.33 -0.75 12.21
N LEU A 61 -7.48 -1.58 11.61
CA LEU A 61 -7.84 -2.92 11.18
C LEU A 61 -8.20 -3.83 12.39
N PRO A 62 -9.23 -4.69 12.26
CA PRO A 62 -9.63 -5.60 13.34
C PRO A 62 -8.64 -6.75 13.58
N HIS A 63 -7.80 -7.06 12.59
CA HIS A 63 -6.73 -8.05 12.67
C HIS A 63 -5.42 -7.41 12.21
N ALA A 64 -4.29 -7.84 12.81
CA ALA A 64 -2.98 -7.36 12.40
C ALA A 64 -2.73 -7.73 10.92
N PRO A 65 -2.36 -6.77 10.06
CA PRO A 65 -2.01 -7.06 8.67
C PRO A 65 -0.60 -7.67 8.57
N ASP A 66 -0.32 -8.32 7.45
CA ASP A 66 1.06 -8.53 6.98
C ASP A 66 1.64 -7.16 6.60
N PHE A 67 2.45 -6.59 7.50
CA PHE A 67 2.84 -5.18 7.45
C PHE A 67 4.27 -5.01 6.95
N HIS A 68 4.43 -4.21 5.90
CA HIS A 68 5.70 -3.99 5.20
C HIS A 68 6.07 -2.50 5.23
N PRO A 69 6.83 -2.04 6.23
CA PRO A 69 7.50 -0.75 6.16
C PRO A 69 8.65 -0.83 5.13
N VAL A 70 8.76 0.18 4.28
CA VAL A 70 9.79 0.27 3.25
C VAL A 70 10.69 1.46 3.58
N PRO A 71 11.87 1.22 4.19
CA PRO A 71 12.82 2.27 4.50
C PRO A 71 13.20 3.06 3.25
N HIS A 72 13.28 4.38 3.39
CA HIS A 72 13.70 5.31 2.34
C HIS A 72 12.78 5.42 1.11
N ALA A 73 11.66 4.70 1.08
CA ALA A 73 10.67 4.86 0.02
C ALA A 73 9.88 6.16 0.23
N GLY A 74 9.67 6.91 -0.85
CA GLY A 74 8.67 7.96 -0.95
C GLY A 74 7.35 7.43 -1.52
N HIS A 75 6.33 8.29 -1.54
CA HIS A 75 4.98 7.92 -1.96
C HIS A 75 4.91 7.20 -3.32
N PHE A 76 5.57 7.80 -4.33
CA PHE A 76 5.51 7.34 -5.71
C PHE A 76 6.44 6.17 -6.01
N ASP A 77 7.22 5.70 -5.05
CA ASP A 77 8.08 4.53 -5.25
C ASP A 77 7.31 3.22 -5.35
N PHE A 78 6.02 3.22 -5.02
CA PHE A 78 5.08 2.14 -5.31
C PHE A 78 4.52 2.16 -6.74
N LEU A 79 4.73 3.24 -7.51
CA LEU A 79 4.41 3.25 -8.93
C LEU A 79 5.48 2.48 -9.70
N ALA A 80 5.05 1.66 -10.66
CA ALA A 80 5.96 0.91 -11.51
C ALA A 80 7.10 1.80 -12.05
N PRO A 81 8.34 1.28 -12.15
CA PRO A 81 9.47 2.05 -12.66
C PRO A 81 9.14 2.75 -13.98
N CYS A 82 9.35 4.06 -14.01
CA CYS A 82 9.06 4.85 -15.21
C CYS A 82 10.02 4.50 -16.34
N SER A 83 9.53 4.56 -17.58
CA SER A 83 10.42 4.55 -18.74
C SER A 83 11.29 5.83 -18.75
N PRO A 84 12.44 5.84 -19.47
CA PRO A 84 13.25 7.05 -19.59
C PRO A 84 12.46 8.27 -20.09
N LEU A 85 11.53 8.05 -21.03
CA LEU A 85 10.66 9.11 -21.55
C LEU A 85 9.75 9.69 -20.45
N LEU A 86 9.13 8.83 -19.64
CA LEU A 86 8.27 9.27 -18.52
C LEU A 86 9.07 9.93 -17.41
N ALA A 87 10.28 9.46 -17.12
CA ALA A 87 11.18 10.08 -16.16
C ALA A 87 11.53 11.52 -16.56
N HIS A 88 11.70 11.77 -17.87
CA HIS A 88 11.91 13.12 -18.38
C HIS A 88 10.63 13.97 -18.37
N ALA A 89 9.49 13.40 -18.77
CA ALA A 89 8.23 14.14 -18.91
C ALA A 89 7.55 14.45 -17.56
N VAL A 90 7.66 13.57 -16.57
CA VAL A 90 6.95 13.68 -15.27
C VAL A 90 7.89 13.33 -14.10
N PRO A 91 9.01 14.06 -13.91
CA PRO A 91 10.00 13.74 -12.90
C PRO A 91 9.45 13.71 -11.47
N ALA A 92 8.37 14.46 -11.20
CA ALA A 92 7.72 14.56 -9.89
C ALA A 92 7.24 13.22 -9.32
N ILE A 93 6.87 12.25 -10.17
CA ILE A 93 6.43 10.91 -9.74
C ILE A 93 7.40 9.80 -10.17
N CYS A 94 8.32 10.12 -11.09
CA CYS A 94 9.24 9.16 -11.69
C CYS A 94 10.64 9.17 -11.07
N THR A 95 10.98 10.16 -10.24
CA THR A 95 12.28 10.25 -9.58
C THR A 95 12.18 9.70 -8.17
N SER A 96 13.03 8.74 -7.82
CA SER A 96 13.15 8.22 -6.45
C SER A 96 14.17 9.04 -5.67
N ALA A 97 14.15 8.97 -4.35
CA ALA A 97 15.18 9.58 -3.52
C ALA A 97 16.58 9.01 -3.86
N PRO A 98 17.66 9.80 -3.72
CA PRO A 98 19.01 9.29 -3.91
C PRO A 98 19.26 8.04 -3.05
N GLY A 99 19.77 6.97 -3.67
CA GLY A 99 20.03 5.70 -3.00
C GLY A 99 18.83 4.73 -2.94
N PHE A 100 17.63 5.16 -3.33
CA PHE A 100 16.48 4.26 -3.44
C PHE A 100 16.40 3.62 -4.83
N ASP A 101 16.68 2.31 -4.92
CA ASP A 101 16.50 1.54 -6.14
C ASP A 101 15.06 1.05 -6.27
N ARG A 102 14.23 1.83 -6.98
CA ARG A 102 12.83 1.51 -7.26
C ARG A 102 12.65 0.20 -8.03
N ALA A 103 13.54 -0.12 -8.97
CA ALA A 103 13.40 -1.35 -9.76
C ALA A 103 13.65 -2.60 -8.89
N ALA A 104 14.71 -2.58 -8.08
CA ALA A 104 14.99 -3.67 -7.14
C ALA A 104 13.92 -3.76 -6.04
N PHE A 105 13.39 -2.63 -5.57
CA PHE A 105 12.25 -2.60 -4.66
C PHE A 105 11.03 -3.31 -5.27
N HIS A 106 10.63 -2.97 -6.50
CA HIS A 106 9.49 -3.60 -7.17
C HIS A 106 9.68 -5.11 -7.39
N GLN A 107 10.90 -5.57 -7.67
CA GLN A 107 11.18 -7.01 -7.77
C GLN A 107 10.89 -7.74 -6.45
N ARG A 108 11.33 -7.17 -5.32
CA ARG A 108 11.04 -7.73 -3.99
C ARG A 108 9.56 -7.64 -3.66
N MET A 109 8.96 -6.46 -3.81
CA MET A 109 7.53 -6.23 -3.55
C MET A 109 6.67 -7.23 -4.35
N ASN A 110 6.94 -7.41 -5.64
CA ASN A 110 6.18 -8.33 -6.48
C ASN A 110 6.31 -9.80 -6.01
N ALA A 111 7.50 -10.22 -5.59
CA ALA A 111 7.70 -11.55 -5.03
C ALA A 111 6.89 -11.74 -3.73
N ASP A 112 6.84 -10.71 -2.88
CA ASP A 112 6.12 -10.71 -1.61
C ASP A 112 4.60 -10.73 -1.81
N LEU A 113 4.11 -9.99 -2.81
CA LEU A 113 2.71 -10.02 -3.25
C LEU A 113 2.31 -11.41 -3.74
N VAL A 114 3.13 -12.03 -4.59
CA VAL A 114 2.87 -13.39 -5.10
C VAL A 114 2.82 -14.39 -3.95
N ARG A 115 3.79 -14.35 -3.02
CA ARG A 115 3.79 -15.24 -1.84
C ARG A 115 2.55 -15.04 -0.98
N PHE A 116 2.14 -13.79 -0.73
CA PHE A 116 0.94 -13.49 0.04
C PHE A 116 -0.32 -14.01 -0.65
N PHE A 117 -0.47 -13.81 -1.95
CA PHE A 117 -1.62 -14.31 -2.69
C PHE A 117 -1.65 -15.84 -2.78
N GLN A 118 -0.51 -16.50 -2.99
CA GLN A 118 -0.44 -17.97 -2.93
C GLN A 118 -0.89 -18.49 -1.56
N ALA A 119 -0.37 -17.91 -0.47
CA ALA A 119 -0.71 -18.33 0.88
C ALA A 119 -2.19 -18.08 1.26
N THR A 120 -2.83 -17.07 0.66
CA THR A 120 -4.21 -16.65 1.01
C THR A 120 -5.27 -17.14 0.04
N LEU A 121 -4.92 -17.48 -1.20
CA LEU A 121 -5.87 -17.84 -2.25
C LEU A 121 -5.89 -19.33 -2.60
N GLY A 122 -4.85 -20.09 -2.24
CA GLY A 122 -4.69 -21.51 -2.57
C GLY A 122 -3.95 -21.74 -3.87
#